data_AF-A0A7C2V6Q9-F1
#
_entry.id   AF-A0A7C2V6Q9-F1
#
_cell.length_a   1.000
_cell.length_b   1.000
_cell.length_c   1.000
_cell.angle_alpha   90.00
_cell.angle_beta   90.00
_cell.angle_gamma   90.00
#
_symmetry.space_group_name_H-M   'P 1'
#
loop_
_entity.id
_entity.type
_entity.pdbx_description
1 polymer ?
#
loop_
_entity_poly.entity_id
_entity_poly.type
_entity_poly.pdbx_seq_one_letter_code
_entity_poly.pdbx_strand_id
1 'polypeptide(L)'
;ALVIGATASGIVLAITMMWGGAAWDNAKKYIEAGHLGGKGSPAHAAAVIGDTVGDPLKDTAGPSLHIVIKLLNTISLVFIPIYMLWLLQGVFP
;
A
#
# COMPACT_ATOMS: atom_id res chain seq x y z
N ALA A 1 -16.80 12.84 -4.23
CA ALA A 1 -15.79 12.60 -5.29
C ALA A 1 -14.46 12.08 -4.71
N LEU A 2 -13.82 12.82 -3.80
CA LEU A 2 -12.50 12.46 -3.24
C LEU A 2 -12.43 11.05 -2.64
N VAL A 3 -13.37 10.68 -1.78
CA VAL A 3 -13.41 9.36 -1.12
C VAL A 3 -13.46 8.20 -2.11
N ILE A 4 -14.29 8.34 -3.15
CA ILE A 4 -14.44 7.32 -4.20
C ILE A 4 -13.14 7.19 -5.00
N GLY A 5 -12.56 8.32 -5.42
CA GLY A 5 -11.31 8.33 -6.17
C GLY A 5 -10.14 7.75 -5.38
N ALA A 6 -9.98 8.17 -4.12
CA ALA A 6 -8.92 7.69 -3.23
C ALA A 6 -9.06 6.19 -2.92
N THR A 7 -10.28 5.69 -2.77
CA THR A 7 -10.54 4.25 -2.56
C THR A 7 -10.20 3.44 -3.80
N ALA A 8 -10.67 3.88 -4.98
CA ALA A 8 -10.47 3.16 -6.23
C ALA A 8 -8.99 3.07 -6.64
N SER A 9 -8.23 4.17 -6.50
CA SER A 9 -6.79 4.17 -6.80
C SER A 9 -5.96 3.53 -5.68
N GLY A 10 -6.30 3.80 -4.43
CA GLY A 10 -5.54 3.36 -3.27
C GLY A 10 -5.58 1.86 -3.04
N ILE A 11 -6.74 1.20 -3.22
CA ILE A 11 -6.84 -0.25 -3.01
C ILE A 11 -5.93 -1.01 -3.99
N VAL A 12 -5.99 -0.64 -5.27
CA VAL A 12 -5.18 -1.31 -6.31
C VAL A 12 -3.69 -1.15 -5.99
N LEU A 13 -3.27 0.07 -5.63
CA LEU A 13 -1.87 0.36 -5.30
C LEU A 13 -1.40 -0.35 -4.02
N ALA A 14 -2.25 -0.40 -2.97
CA ALA A 14 -1.91 -1.09 -1.73
C ALA A 14 -1.64 -2.58 -1.96
N ILE A 15 -2.51 -3.22 -2.75
CA ILE A 15 -2.40 -4.64 -3.09
C ILE A 15 -1.13 -4.90 -3.90
N THR A 16 -0.85 -4.10 -4.94
CA THR A 16 0.36 -4.32 -5.75
C THR A 16 1.64 -4.13 -4.95
N MET A 17 1.70 -3.15 -4.05
CA MET A 17 2.85 -2.93 -3.18
C MET A 17 3.09 -4.11 -2.23
N MET A 18 2.03 -4.58 -1.56
CA MET A 18 2.13 -5.69 -0.61
C MET A 18 2.51 -7.01 -1.29
N TRP A 19 1.79 -7.39 -2.34
CA TRP A 19 2.04 -8.66 -3.04
C TRP A 19 3.32 -8.62 -3.86
N GLY A 20 3.67 -7.47 -4.46
CA GLY A 20 4.91 -7.30 -5.21
C GLY A 20 6.15 -7.42 -4.31
N GLY A 21 6.18 -6.71 -3.18
CA GLY A 21 7.29 -6.83 -2.24
C GLY A 21 7.38 -8.22 -1.60
N ALA A 22 6.25 -8.86 -1.28
CA ALA A 22 6.24 -10.24 -0.79
C ALA A 22 6.76 -11.24 -1.84
N ALA A 23 6.45 -11.03 -3.11
CA ALA A 23 6.96 -11.86 -4.20
C ALA A 23 8.49 -11.75 -4.31
N TRP A 24 9.06 -10.55 -4.20
CA TRP A 24 10.51 -10.38 -4.21
C TRP A 24 11.21 -11.03 -3.00
N ASP A 25 10.65 -10.93 -1.79
CA ASP A 25 11.20 -11.63 -0.62
C ASP A 25 11.15 -13.15 -0.79
N ASN A 26 10.02 -13.67 -1.28
CA ASN A 26 9.85 -15.10 -1.52
C ASN A 26 10.78 -15.61 -2.63
N ALA A 27 10.99 -14.82 -3.69
CA ALA A 27 11.95 -15.14 -4.74
C ALA A 27 13.38 -15.21 -4.19
N LYS A 28 13.79 -14.25 -3.35
CA LYS A 28 15.08 -14.27 -2.65
C LYS A 28 15.22 -15.53 -1.81
N LYS A 29 14.23 -15.84 -0.95
CA LYS A 29 14.23 -17.06 -0.12
C LYS A 29 14.30 -18.36 -0.94
N TYR A 30 13.62 -18.40 -2.09
CA TYR A 30 13.67 -19.55 -3.00
C TYR A 30 15.08 -19.78 -3.56
N ILE A 31 15.78 -18.71 -3.94
CA ILE A 31 17.17 -18.77 -4.40
C ILE A 31 18.11 -19.15 -3.25
N GLU A 32 17.88 -18.62 -2.05
CA GLU A 32 18.63 -18.95 -0.85
C GLU A 32 18.52 -20.44 -0.46
N ALA A 33 17.40 -21.09 -0.81
CA ALA A 33 17.20 -22.52 -0.66
C ALA A 33 17.93 -23.38 -1.72
N GLY A 34 18.66 -22.78 -2.65
CA GLY A 34 19.56 -23.47 -3.57
C GLY A 34 19.01 -23.74 -4.98
N HIS A 35 17.75 -23.36 -5.26
CA HIS A 35 17.09 -23.71 -6.53
C HIS A 35 17.62 -22.96 -7.77
N LEU A 36 18.43 -21.92 -7.59
CA LEU A 36 18.97 -21.08 -8.67
C LEU A 36 20.41 -20.61 -8.36
N GLY A 37 21.27 -21.55 -7.94
CA GLY A 37 22.69 -21.28 -7.67
C GLY A 37 23.00 -20.90 -6.21
N GLY A 38 21.99 -20.72 -5.36
CA GLY A 38 22.19 -20.53 -3.92
C GLY A 38 22.71 -19.14 -3.54
N LYS A 39 23.04 -18.99 -2.26
CA LYS A 39 23.58 -17.75 -1.67
C LYS A 39 24.92 -17.37 -2.33
N GLY A 40 25.08 -16.08 -2.61
CA GLY A 40 26.29 -15.54 -3.25
C GLY A 40 26.34 -15.69 -4.76
N SER A 41 25.34 -16.32 -5.39
CA SER A 41 25.21 -16.34 -6.84
C SER A 41 24.80 -14.96 -7.40
N PRO A 42 25.05 -14.69 -8.70
CA PRO A 42 24.53 -13.49 -9.35
C PRO A 42 23.01 -13.35 -9.25
N ALA A 43 22.29 -14.48 -9.28
CA ALA A 43 20.84 -14.51 -9.10
C ALA A 43 20.43 -14.09 -7.68
N HIS A 44 21.17 -14.52 -6.66
CA HIS A 44 20.93 -14.11 -5.27
C HIS A 44 21.16 -12.60 -5.09
N ALA A 45 22.24 -12.05 -5.64
CA ALA A 45 22.51 -10.61 -5.58
C ALA A 45 21.38 -9.79 -6.23
N ALA A 46 20.88 -10.21 -7.39
CA ALA A 46 19.74 -9.55 -8.05
C ALA A 46 18.44 -9.64 -7.22
N ALA A 47 18.17 -10.79 -6.60
CA ALA A 47 17.00 -10.97 -5.76
C ALA A 47 17.06 -10.19 -4.45
N VAL A 48 18.25 -10.01 -3.87
CA VAL A 48 18.46 -9.13 -2.71
C VAL A 48 18.12 -7.69 -3.07
N ILE A 49 18.55 -7.19 -4.24
CA ILE A 49 18.18 -5.84 -4.69
C ILE A 49 16.66 -5.72 -4.83
N GLY A 50 16.00 -6.71 -5.46
CA GLY A 50 14.54 -6.72 -5.59
C GLY A 50 13.82 -6.66 -4.24
N ASP A 51 14.27 -7.44 -3.26
CA ASP A 51 13.70 -7.43 -1.92
C ASP A 51 13.94 -6.11 -1.19
N THR A 52 15.13 -5.51 -1.29
CA THR A 52 15.40 -4.19 -0.69
C THR A 52 14.52 -3.07 -1.26
N VAL A 53 14.11 -3.17 -2.52
CA VAL A 53 13.11 -2.27 -3.12
C VAL A 53 11.70 -2.61 -2.62
N GLY A 54 11.42 -3.90 -2.42
CA GLY A 54 10.15 -4.42 -1.92
C GLY A 54 9.85 -4.15 -0.45
N ASP A 55 10.88 -4.08 0.41
CA ASP A 55 10.75 -3.86 1.86
C ASP A 55 9.94 -2.60 2.22
N PRO A 56 10.28 -1.39 1.73
CA PRO A 56 9.48 -0.21 2.03
C PRO A 56 8.05 -0.29 1.46
N LEU A 57 7.85 -1.04 0.37
CA LEU A 57 6.54 -1.20 -0.24
C LEU A 57 5.63 -2.14 0.56
N LYS A 58 6.14 -3.31 0.97
CA LYS A 58 5.34 -4.33 1.66
C LYS A 58 5.18 -4.05 3.16
N ASP A 59 6.17 -3.44 3.82
CA ASP A 59 6.17 -3.27 5.27
C ASP A 59 5.76 -1.86 5.72
N THR A 60 5.88 -0.85 4.86
CA THR A 60 5.56 0.54 5.20
C THR A 60 4.43 1.10 4.35
N ALA A 61 4.64 1.28 3.05
CA ALA A 61 3.71 2.03 2.19
C ALA A 61 2.38 1.29 1.98
N GLY A 62 2.42 0.00 1.62
CA GLY A 62 1.23 -0.82 1.37
C GLY A 62 0.27 -0.90 2.56
N PRO A 63 0.73 -1.33 3.75
CA PRO A 63 -0.10 -1.36 4.95
C PRO A 63 -0.64 0.02 5.35
N SER A 64 0.18 1.08 5.21
CA SER A 64 -0.24 2.45 5.52
C SER A 64 -1.36 2.94 4.60
N LEU A 65 -1.30 2.61 3.31
CA LEU A 65 -2.32 3.00 2.34
C LEU A 65 -3.69 2.37 2.68
N HIS A 66 -3.68 1.14 3.18
CA HIS A 66 -4.88 0.44 3.65
C HIS A 66 -5.52 1.16 4.86
N ILE A 67 -4.70 1.70 5.76
CA ILE A 67 -5.15 2.49 6.92
C ILE A 67 -5.67 3.86 6.45
N VAL A 68 -4.97 4.53 5.53
CA VAL A 68 -5.39 5.84 4.98
C VAL A 68 -6.80 5.77 4.40
N ILE A 69 -7.12 4.74 3.61
CA ILE A 69 -8.45 4.59 2.99
C ILE A 69 -9.53 4.40 4.06
N LYS A 70 -9.28 3.56 5.07
CA LYS A 70 -10.22 3.34 6.17
C LYS A 70 -10.44 4.61 6.98
N LEU A 71 -9.37 5.31 7.36
CA LEU A 71 -9.46 6.55 8.14
C LEU A 71 -10.15 7.66 7.36
N LEU A 72 -9.84 7.82 6.08
CA LEU A 72 -10.51 8.79 5.21
C LEU A 72 -12.01 8.53 5.16
N ASN A 73 -12.44 7.27 5.05
CA ASN A 73 -13.85 6.89 5.07
C ASN A 73 -14.51 7.21 6.41
N THR A 74 -13.88 6.83 7.53
CA THR A 74 -14.41 7.09 8.88
C THR A 74 -14.53 8.57 9.17
N ILE A 75 -13.49 9.36 8.90
CA ILE A 75 -13.51 10.82 9.09
C ILE A 75 -14.59 11.44 8.21
N SER A 76 -14.67 11.05 6.94
CA SER A 76 -15.71 11.58 6.04
C SER A 76 -17.11 11.33 6.59
N LEU A 77 -17.40 10.11 7.07
CA LEU A 77 -18.71 9.76 7.64
C LEU A 77 -19.05 10.56 8.90
N VAL A 78 -18.08 10.77 9.80
CA VAL A 78 -18.29 11.50 11.06
C VAL A 78 -18.59 12.97 10.83
N PHE A 79 -17.95 13.60 9.84
CA PHE A 79 -18.10 15.05 9.61
C PHE A 79 -19.22 15.42 8.62
N ILE A 80 -19.81 14.47 7.89
CA ILE A 80 -20.95 14.72 6.99
C ILE A 80 -22.08 15.54 7.64
N PRO A 81 -22.57 15.21 8.86
CA PRO A 81 -23.67 15.97 9.47
C PRO A 81 -23.31 17.43 9.76
N ILE A 82 -22.06 17.69 10.16
CA ILE A 82 -21.56 19.03 10.46
C ILE A 82 -21.50 19.86 9.17
N TYR A 83 -20.92 19.29 8.11
CA TYR A 83 -20.85 19.97 6.81
C TYR A 83 -22.25 20.22 6.22
N MET A 84 -23.17 19.27 6.38
CA MET A 84 -24.55 19.41 5.91
C MET A 84 -25.29 20.52 6.66
N LEU A 85 -25.14 20.59 7.99
CA LEU A 85 -25.72 21.66 8.80
C LEU A 85 -25.19 23.04 8.35
N TRP A 86 -23.87 23.17 8.18
CA TRP A 86 -23.24 24.42 7.75
C TRP A 86 -23.65 24.87 6.35
N LEU A 87 -23.82 23.92 5.41
CA LEU A 87 -24.33 24.19 4.07
C LEU A 87 -25.80 24.67 4.10
N LEU A 88 -26.65 24.05 4.92
CA LEU A 88 -28.06 24.42 5.04
C LEU A 88 -28.26 25.79 5.73
N GLN A 89 -27.33 26.18 6.61
CA GLN A 89 -27.36 27.47 7.32
C GLN A 89 -26.73 28.62 6.50
N GLY A 90 -26.20 28.35 5.29
CA GLY A 90 -25.58 29.36 4.44
C GLY A 90 -24.29 29.96 5.03
N VAL A 91 -23.60 29.21 5.90
CA VAL A 91 -22.38 29.68 6.59
C VAL A 91 -21.13 29.62 5.69
N PHE A 92 -21.21 28.94 4.54
CA PHE A 92 -20.21 29.00 3.49
C PHE A 92 -20.68 29.88 2.31
N PRO A 93 -19.78 30.65 1.67
CA PRO A 93 -20.08 31.38 0.45
C PRO A 93 -20.39 30.45 -0.73
#